data_AF-F6W5Y0-F1
#
_entry.id   AF-F6W5Y0-F1
#
_cell.length_a   1.000
_cell.length_b   1.000
_cell.length_c   1.000
_cell.angle_alpha   90.00
_cell.angle_beta   90.00
_cell.angle_gamma   90.00
#
_symmetry.space_group_name_H-M   'P 1'
#
loop_
_entity.id
_entity.type
_entity.pdbx_description
1 polymer ?
#
loop_
_entity_poly.entity_id
_entity_poly.type
_entity_poly.pdbx_seq_one_letter_code
_entity_poly.pdbx_strand_id
1 'polypeptide(L)'
;MMLEGNMATLRQDFNNYLHQTPLCTCVVISPHTINFEKANGIKCMAIDNICGRIYGCDEPISHREMMRPSSKVPVIGMCDEHKERMIRHECCPGCGTFCSGGNILVCIKNDDCPHRFHRDCMVLGGQLSECPHCGGDTTSVREVNLTPNMDKDMLMILAGKDPVKMKMKTFLQTR
;
A
#
# COMPACT_ATOMS: atom_id res chain seq x y z
N MET A 1 -20.97 17.87 -14.86
CA MET A 1 -21.62 16.59 -15.17
C MET A 1 -20.59 15.49 -14.94
N MET A 2 -20.81 14.74 -13.87
CA MET A 2 -20.36 13.38 -13.55
C MET A 2 -19.31 12.76 -14.51
N LEU A 3 -18.09 12.57 -14.02
CA LEU A 3 -17.32 11.37 -14.37
C LEU A 3 -17.30 10.50 -13.11
N GLU A 4 -18.42 9.82 -12.88
CA GLU A 4 -18.47 8.68 -11.98
C GLU A 4 -17.65 7.56 -12.62
N GLY A 5 -16.37 7.49 -12.27
CA GLY A 5 -15.52 6.36 -12.59
C GLY A 5 -16.07 5.13 -11.87
N ASN A 6 -16.62 4.19 -12.65
CA ASN A 6 -17.26 2.98 -12.16
C ASN A 6 -16.26 2.13 -11.36
N MET A 7 -16.44 2.01 -10.04
CA MET A 7 -15.62 1.18 -9.15
C MET A 7 -15.55 -0.31 -9.55
N ALA A 8 -16.39 -0.75 -10.49
CA ALA A 8 -16.36 -2.08 -11.08
C ALA A 8 -15.21 -2.29 -12.09
N THR A 9 -14.71 -1.25 -12.76
CA THR A 9 -13.66 -1.40 -13.79
C THR A 9 -12.26 -1.52 -13.20
N LEU A 10 -11.97 -0.86 -12.06
CA LEU A 10 -10.73 -1.09 -11.29
C LEU A 10 -10.61 -2.54 -10.78
N ARG A 11 -11.73 -3.26 -10.68
CA ARG A 11 -11.81 -4.65 -10.25
C ARG A 11 -11.40 -5.64 -11.34
N GLN A 12 -11.36 -5.21 -12.61
CA GLN A 12 -11.09 -6.08 -13.77
C GLN A 12 -9.62 -6.06 -14.21
N ASP A 13 -8.87 -5.01 -13.91
CA ASP A 13 -7.46 -4.88 -14.29
C ASP A 13 -6.50 -5.75 -13.44
N PHE A 14 -6.99 -6.33 -12.34
CA PHE A 14 -6.19 -7.11 -11.39
C PHE A 14 -6.07 -8.61 -11.69
N ASN A 15 -6.87 -9.15 -12.60
CA ASN A 15 -7.07 -10.61 -12.68
C ASN A 15 -6.48 -11.30 -13.91
N ASN A 16 -5.79 -10.62 -14.82
CA ASN A 16 -5.19 -11.30 -15.96
C ASN A 16 -3.93 -10.60 -16.45
N TYR A 17 -2.78 -11.01 -15.94
CA TYR A 17 -1.59 -11.25 -16.77
C TYR A 17 -0.64 -12.16 -15.97
N LEU A 18 -0.53 -13.42 -16.42
CA LEU A 18 0.09 -14.60 -15.76
C LEU A 18 -0.73 -15.19 -14.61
N HIS A 19 -1.71 -16.05 -14.91
CA HIS A 19 -2.33 -17.14 -14.10
C HIS A 19 -2.01 -17.30 -12.58
N GLN A 20 -1.90 -16.24 -11.80
CA GLN A 20 -1.56 -16.30 -10.38
C GLN A 20 -2.49 -15.35 -9.63
N THR A 21 -3.34 -15.95 -8.80
CA THR A 21 -4.18 -15.21 -7.86
C THR A 21 -3.29 -14.38 -6.92
N PRO A 22 -3.62 -13.11 -6.66
CA PRO A 22 -2.85 -12.31 -5.71
C PRO A 22 -2.81 -13.01 -4.34
N LEU A 23 -1.67 -12.90 -3.66
CA LEU A 23 -1.46 -13.46 -2.32
C LEU A 23 -2.02 -12.55 -1.22
N CYS A 24 -2.15 -11.25 -1.50
CA CYS A 24 -2.77 -10.30 -0.59
C CYS A 24 -4.29 -10.30 -0.67
N THR A 25 -4.90 -9.75 0.37
CA THR A 25 -6.34 -9.49 0.47
C THR A 25 -6.65 -7.98 0.53
N CYS A 26 -5.74 -7.14 0.05
CA CYS A 26 -5.82 -5.67 0.10
C CYS A 26 -7.11 -5.08 -0.48
N VAL A 27 -7.74 -5.76 -1.44
CA VAL A 27 -9.00 -5.32 -2.08
C VAL A 27 -10.22 -6.13 -1.62
N VAL A 28 -10.05 -7.02 -0.65
CA VAL A 28 -11.10 -7.88 -0.13
C VAL A 28 -11.74 -7.23 1.09
N ILE A 29 -13.03 -6.94 0.99
CA ILE A 29 -13.83 -6.48 2.12
C ILE A 29 -14.10 -7.68 3.05
N SER A 30 -13.85 -7.50 4.33
CA SER A 30 -14.10 -8.50 5.36
C SER A 30 -15.60 -8.73 5.57
N PRO A 31 -16.03 -9.97 5.92
CA PRO A 31 -17.38 -10.20 6.41
C PRO A 31 -17.63 -9.52 7.78
N HIS A 32 -16.57 -9.15 8.51
CA HIS A 32 -16.68 -8.38 9.74
C HIS A 32 -16.88 -6.90 9.43
N THR A 33 -17.79 -6.26 10.18
CA THR A 33 -18.12 -4.85 10.03
C THR A 33 -18.03 -4.12 11.35
N ILE A 34 -17.80 -2.81 11.27
CA ILE A 34 -17.76 -1.93 12.42
C ILE A 34 -19.18 -1.72 12.97
N ASN A 35 -19.34 -1.86 14.29
CA ASN A 35 -20.59 -1.53 14.98
C ASN A 35 -20.54 -0.09 15.53
N PHE A 36 -21.10 0.86 14.77
CA PHE A 36 -21.17 2.27 15.15
C PHE A 36 -22.15 2.57 16.30
N GLU A 37 -23.07 1.66 16.64
CA GLU A 37 -24.08 1.90 17.68
C GLU A 37 -23.50 1.82 19.10
N LYS A 38 -22.30 1.24 19.27
CA LYS A 38 -21.68 0.98 20.57
C LYS A 38 -20.51 1.90 20.91
N ALA A 39 -20.13 2.84 20.05
CA ALA A 39 -18.96 3.69 20.29
C ALA A 39 -19.16 5.12 19.75
N ASN A 40 -19.05 6.10 20.65
CA ASN A 40 -18.90 7.50 20.25
C ASN A 40 -17.56 7.67 19.53
N GLY A 41 -17.61 7.95 18.23
CA GLY A 41 -16.43 8.26 17.42
C GLY A 41 -15.43 7.10 17.33
N ILE A 42 -15.68 6.15 16.42
CA ILE A 42 -14.71 5.10 16.12
C ILE A 42 -13.61 5.70 15.26
N LYS A 43 -12.38 5.67 15.79
CA LYS A 43 -11.19 6.15 15.11
C LYS A 43 -10.56 5.06 14.25
N CYS A 44 -9.81 5.49 13.25
CA CYS A 44 -9.03 4.65 12.37
C CYS A 44 -8.09 3.75 13.19
N MET A 45 -8.00 2.48 12.81
CA MET A 45 -7.13 1.50 13.46
C MET A 45 -5.82 1.26 12.69
N ALA A 46 -5.57 2.03 11.63
CA ALA A 46 -4.37 1.91 10.83
C ALA A 46 -3.12 2.37 11.59
N ILE A 47 -2.01 1.72 11.28
CA ILE A 47 -0.68 2.04 11.82
C ILE A 47 0.26 2.31 10.65
N ASP A 48 0.85 3.49 10.62
CA ASP A 48 1.89 3.89 9.68
C ASP A 48 3.27 3.53 10.24
N ASN A 49 4.12 2.93 9.41
CA ASN A 49 5.52 2.72 9.69
C ASN A 49 6.36 3.70 8.87
N ILE A 50 7.12 4.54 9.57
CA ILE A 50 8.06 5.49 9.00
C ILE A 50 9.42 5.23 9.63
N CYS A 51 10.38 4.76 8.83
CA CYS A 51 11.74 4.48 9.29
C CYS A 51 11.79 3.57 10.55
N GLY A 52 10.91 2.57 10.63
CA GLY A 52 10.82 1.63 11.76
C GLY A 52 10.04 2.16 12.96
N ARG A 53 9.56 3.40 12.92
CA ARG A 53 8.71 3.99 13.96
C ARG A 53 7.24 3.88 13.57
N ILE A 54 6.40 3.55 14.55
CA ILE A 54 4.97 3.34 14.36
C ILE A 54 4.17 4.59 14.77
N TYR A 55 3.16 4.92 13.98
CA TYR A 55 2.26 6.05 14.19
C TYR A 55 0.82 5.58 13.99
N GLY A 56 -0.03 5.72 15.00
CA GLY A 56 -1.46 5.42 14.88
C GLY A 56 -2.20 6.56 14.20
N CYS A 57 -3.19 6.23 13.38
CA CYS A 57 -4.13 7.22 12.85
C CYS A 57 -5.18 7.61 13.91
N ASP A 58 -5.56 8.88 13.95
CA ASP A 58 -6.59 9.40 14.87
C ASP A 58 -7.86 9.89 14.15
N GLU A 59 -7.88 9.78 12.81
CA GLU A 59 -9.01 10.21 11.98
C GLU A 59 -10.25 9.35 12.22
N PRO A 60 -11.46 9.91 12.15
CA PRO A 60 -12.69 9.17 12.31
C PRO A 60 -12.93 8.21 11.14
N ILE A 61 -13.59 7.09 11.43
CA ILE A 61 -14.07 6.18 10.40
C ILE A 61 -15.48 6.59 9.97
N SER A 62 -15.67 6.70 8.65
CA SER A 62 -16.93 7.07 7.99
C SER A 62 -17.75 5.87 7.51
N HIS A 63 -17.15 4.68 7.38
CA HIS A 63 -17.84 3.51 6.83
C HIS A 63 -17.61 2.19 7.59
N ARG A 64 -18.53 1.23 7.40
CA ARG A 64 -18.59 -0.04 8.15
C ARG A 64 -17.63 -1.10 7.64
N GLU A 65 -17.16 -0.99 6.40
CA GLU A 65 -16.29 -1.99 5.78
C GLU A 65 -14.94 -2.01 6.48
N MET A 66 -14.49 -3.22 6.77
CA MET A 66 -13.17 -3.48 7.33
C MET A 66 -12.35 -4.30 6.35
N MET A 67 -11.03 -4.16 6.38
CA MET A 67 -10.12 -4.83 5.43
C MET A 67 -8.86 -5.31 6.14
N ARG A 68 -8.04 -6.08 5.42
CA ARG A 68 -6.69 -6.51 5.85
C ARG A 68 -5.82 -6.85 4.64
N PRO A 69 -4.49 -6.73 4.74
CA PRO A 69 -3.61 -7.03 3.62
C PRO A 69 -3.32 -8.53 3.44
N SER A 70 -3.50 -9.35 4.49
CA SER A 70 -3.37 -10.81 4.42
C SER A 70 -4.17 -11.52 5.51
N SER A 71 -4.33 -12.83 5.40
CA SER A 71 -4.98 -13.65 6.42
C SER A 71 -4.25 -13.68 7.77
N LYS A 72 -2.95 -13.35 7.79
CA LYS A 72 -2.11 -13.30 9.00
C LYS A 72 -2.30 -12.02 9.81
N VAL A 73 -2.85 -10.97 9.18
CA VAL A 73 -3.06 -9.67 9.80
C VAL A 73 -4.52 -9.55 10.29
N PRO A 74 -4.76 -8.94 11.46
CA PRO A 74 -6.12 -8.66 11.91
C PRO A 74 -6.90 -7.80 10.92
N VAL A 75 -8.21 -7.99 10.89
CA VAL A 75 -9.12 -7.11 10.15
C VAL A 75 -9.24 -5.78 10.91
N ILE A 76 -9.08 -4.66 10.21
CA ILE A 76 -9.12 -3.31 10.80
C ILE A 76 -10.15 -2.40 10.13
N GLY A 77 -10.72 -1.50 10.92
CA GLY A 77 -11.48 -0.35 10.43
C GLY A 77 -10.53 0.79 10.08
N MET A 78 -10.81 1.50 8.98
CA MET A 78 -9.92 2.54 8.44
C MET A 78 -10.71 3.77 8.03
N CYS A 79 -10.11 4.95 8.16
CA CYS A 79 -10.59 6.17 7.52
C CYS A 79 -10.42 6.06 5.99
N ASP A 80 -10.97 7.03 5.27
CA ASP A 80 -11.01 7.01 3.80
C ASP A 80 -9.60 6.99 3.17
N GLU A 81 -8.67 7.76 3.74
CA GLU A 81 -7.28 7.79 3.29
C GLU A 81 -6.61 6.41 3.42
N HIS A 82 -6.69 5.77 4.58
CA HIS A 82 -6.09 4.45 4.77
C HIS A 82 -6.80 3.35 3.97
N LYS A 83 -8.09 3.49 3.68
CA LYS A 83 -8.80 2.59 2.75
C LYS A 83 -8.24 2.70 1.34
N GLU A 84 -8.07 3.91 0.83
CA GLU A 84 -7.48 4.12 -0.49
C GLU A 84 -6.07 3.52 -0.56
N ARG A 85 -5.25 3.79 0.46
CA ARG A 85 -3.88 3.25 0.54
C ARG A 85 -3.83 1.73 0.68
N MET A 86 -4.82 1.11 1.33
CA MET A 86 -4.96 -0.35 1.36
C MET A 86 -5.18 -0.90 -0.04
N ILE A 87 -6.09 -0.30 -0.81
CA ILE A 87 -6.41 -0.69 -2.19
C ILE A 87 -5.22 -0.43 -3.13
N ARG A 88 -4.38 0.56 -2.83
CA ARG A 88 -3.11 0.85 -3.54
C ARG A 88 -1.93 -0.02 -3.06
N HIS A 89 -2.19 -1.06 -2.27
CA HIS A 89 -1.18 -2.02 -1.80
C HIS A 89 -0.01 -1.41 -1.01
N GLU A 90 -0.30 -0.36 -0.23
CA GLU A 90 0.69 0.29 0.60
C GLU A 90 0.79 -0.31 2.01
N CYS A 91 -0.20 -1.13 2.40
CA CYS A 91 -0.20 -1.87 3.66
C CYS A 91 0.58 -3.18 3.52
N CYS A 92 1.58 -3.40 4.37
CA CYS A 92 2.45 -4.56 4.30
C CYS A 92 1.69 -5.85 4.71
N PRO A 93 1.60 -6.89 3.85
CA PRO A 93 0.89 -8.12 4.18
C PRO A 93 1.57 -8.96 5.27
N GLY A 94 2.86 -8.73 5.52
CA GLY A 94 3.62 -9.45 6.55
C GLY A 94 3.37 -8.96 7.97
N CYS A 95 3.20 -7.65 8.18
CA CYS A 95 3.07 -7.06 9.52
C CYS A 95 1.80 -6.22 9.73
N GLY A 96 1.08 -5.84 8.68
CA GLY A 96 -0.16 -5.06 8.78
C GLY A 96 0.01 -3.55 8.93
N THR A 97 1.25 -3.02 8.91
CA THR A 97 1.48 -1.57 8.95
C THR A 97 1.57 -1.00 7.53
N PHE A 98 1.17 0.25 7.37
CA PHE A 98 1.32 1.02 6.15
C PHE A 98 2.78 1.46 5.96
N CYS A 99 3.32 1.22 4.76
CA CYS A 99 4.70 1.56 4.40
C CYS A 99 4.77 3.02 3.96
N SER A 100 4.98 3.92 4.91
CA SER A 100 4.75 5.36 4.72
C SER A 100 6.03 6.18 4.62
N GLY A 101 7.19 5.59 4.94
CA GLY A 101 8.48 6.21 4.70
C GLY A 101 9.68 5.41 5.20
N GLY A 102 10.87 5.80 4.76
CA GLY A 102 12.12 5.13 5.03
C GLY A 102 12.48 4.08 3.98
N ASN A 103 13.39 3.17 4.34
CA ASN A 103 13.82 2.10 3.45
C ASN A 103 12.73 1.01 3.37
N ILE A 104 12.11 0.89 2.21
CA ILE A 104 11.05 -0.09 1.93
C ILE A 104 11.34 -0.82 0.63
N LEU A 105 10.74 -1.99 0.47
CA LEU A 105 10.74 -2.70 -0.80
C LEU A 105 9.48 -2.35 -1.60
N VAL A 106 9.68 -2.14 -2.89
CA VAL A 106 8.63 -1.87 -3.87
C VAL A 106 8.70 -2.93 -4.96
N CYS A 107 7.61 -3.68 -5.13
CA CYS A 107 7.44 -4.57 -6.27
C CYS A 107 6.75 -3.84 -7.41
N ILE A 108 7.35 -3.90 -8.60
CA ILE A 108 6.88 -3.24 -9.83
C ILE A 108 6.47 -4.25 -10.91
N LYS A 109 6.06 -5.47 -10.51
CA LYS A 109 5.55 -6.46 -11.47
C LYS A 109 4.34 -5.92 -12.26
N ASN A 110 3.58 -5.01 -11.64
CA ASN A 110 2.61 -4.14 -12.30
C ASN A 110 3.03 -2.68 -12.05
N ASP A 111 3.54 -2.00 -13.09
CA ASP A 111 4.08 -0.64 -12.97
C ASP A 111 3.01 0.39 -12.56
N ASP A 112 1.74 0.16 -12.90
CA ASP A 112 0.62 1.05 -12.56
C ASP A 112 0.16 0.90 -11.10
N CYS A 113 0.45 -0.25 -10.48
CA CYS A 113 0.05 -0.56 -9.12
C CYS A 113 1.21 -1.19 -8.33
N PRO A 114 2.19 -0.37 -7.90
CA PRO A 114 3.36 -0.85 -7.18
C PRO A 114 3.00 -1.34 -5.77
N HIS A 115 3.56 -2.47 -5.36
CA HIS A 115 3.29 -3.03 -4.03
C HIS A 115 4.38 -2.64 -3.02
N ARG A 116 4.01 -2.12 -1.86
CA ARG A 116 4.96 -1.76 -0.79
C ARG A 116 5.00 -2.81 0.32
N PHE A 117 6.18 -3.14 0.81
CA PHE A 117 6.38 -4.04 1.95
C PHE A 117 7.77 -3.89 2.56
N HIS A 118 7.95 -4.36 3.80
CA HIS A 118 9.25 -4.34 4.47
C HIS A 118 10.12 -5.51 4.01
N ARG A 119 11.45 -5.32 4.04
CA ARG A 119 12.45 -6.34 3.74
C ARG A 119 12.23 -7.63 4.54
N ASP A 120 12.01 -7.51 5.84
CA ASP A 120 11.81 -8.66 6.73
C ASP A 120 10.42 -9.31 6.60
N CYS A 121 9.51 -8.69 5.84
CA CYS A 121 8.15 -9.18 5.59
C CYS A 121 8.00 -9.92 4.26
N MET A 122 9.10 -10.11 3.53
CA MET A 122 9.13 -10.89 2.31
C MET A 122 8.77 -12.36 2.57
N VAL A 123 8.08 -12.99 1.64
CA VAL A 123 7.65 -14.40 1.78
C VAL A 123 8.69 -15.31 1.11
N LEU A 124 8.94 -16.48 1.71
CA LEU A 124 9.73 -17.53 1.07
C LEU A 124 8.79 -18.45 0.27
N GLY A 125 8.86 -18.34 -1.06
CA GLY A 125 8.23 -19.24 -2.02
C GLY A 125 9.23 -20.33 -2.43
N GLY A 126 9.21 -21.46 -1.73
CA GLY A 126 10.22 -22.51 -1.91
C GLY A 126 11.61 -22.04 -1.46
N GLN A 127 12.56 -21.93 -2.40
CA GLN A 127 13.91 -21.39 -2.14
C GLN A 127 14.07 -19.91 -2.51
N LEU A 128 13.02 -19.28 -3.05
CA LEU A 128 13.07 -17.92 -3.56
C LEU A 128 12.26 -16.95 -2.69
N SER A 129 12.72 -15.72 -2.71
CA SER A 129 12.14 -14.59 -2.00
C SER A 129 11.11 -13.90 -2.91
N GLU A 130 9.87 -13.78 -2.43
CA GLU A 130 8.73 -13.31 -3.23
C GLU A 130 8.00 -12.12 -2.58
N CYS A 131 7.43 -11.29 -3.44
CA CYS A 131 6.53 -10.22 -3.07
C CYS A 131 5.29 -10.79 -2.36
N PRO A 132 5.01 -10.35 -1.11
CA PRO A 132 3.91 -10.88 -0.32
C PRO A 132 2.52 -10.49 -0.87
N HIS A 133 2.45 -9.60 -1.86
CA HIS A 133 1.20 -9.16 -2.47
C HIS A 133 0.80 -9.99 -3.69
N CYS A 134 1.74 -10.30 -4.58
CA CYS A 134 1.46 -10.91 -5.88
C CYS A 134 2.34 -12.09 -6.26
N GLY A 135 3.25 -12.53 -5.37
CA GLY A 135 4.20 -13.61 -5.67
C GLY A 135 5.28 -13.24 -6.70
N GLY A 136 5.44 -11.96 -7.02
CA GLY A 136 6.53 -11.51 -7.89
C GLY A 136 7.89 -11.79 -7.27
N ASP A 137 8.83 -12.34 -8.04
CA ASP A 137 10.17 -12.67 -7.56
C ASP A 137 11.02 -11.41 -7.28
N THR A 138 12.24 -11.63 -6.79
CA THR A 138 13.18 -10.56 -6.46
C THR A 138 13.60 -9.68 -7.64
N THR A 139 13.46 -10.14 -8.89
CA THR A 139 13.80 -9.32 -10.07
C THR A 139 12.82 -8.16 -10.25
N SER A 140 11.59 -8.32 -9.76
CA SER A 140 10.54 -7.32 -9.80
C SER A 140 10.54 -6.41 -8.56
N VAL A 141 11.49 -6.57 -7.64
CA VAL A 141 11.51 -5.88 -6.34
C VAL A 141 12.73 -4.97 -6.24
N ARG A 142 12.51 -3.73 -5.80
CA ARG A 142 13.55 -2.73 -5.59
C ARG A 142 13.47 -2.18 -4.18
N GLU A 143 14.61 -1.92 -3.56
CA GLU A 143 14.65 -1.15 -2.32
C GLU A 143 14.70 0.34 -2.63
N VAL A 144 13.85 1.12 -1.97
CA VAL A 144 13.72 2.56 -2.18
C VAL A 144 13.71 3.26 -0.83
N ASN A 145 14.22 4.49 -0.80
CA ASN A 145 14.06 5.38 0.35
C ASN A 145 12.87 6.30 0.09
N LEU A 146 11.72 5.98 0.69
CA LEU A 146 10.49 6.76 0.53
C LEU A 146 10.48 7.93 1.51
N THR A 147 10.27 9.14 1.00
CA THR A 147 10.01 10.31 1.86
C THR A 147 8.54 10.30 2.28
N PRO A 148 8.22 10.46 3.58
CA PRO A 148 6.84 10.55 4.04
C PRO A 148 6.05 11.66 3.35
N ASN A 149 4.76 11.43 3.12
CA ASN A 149 3.80 12.41 2.58
C ASN A 149 4.14 12.93 1.17
N MET A 150 4.97 12.21 0.40
CA MET A 150 5.38 12.59 -0.96
C MET A 150 5.05 11.48 -1.96
N ASP A 151 3.76 11.23 -2.21
CA ASP A 151 3.29 10.24 -3.18
C ASP A 151 3.82 10.52 -4.61
N LYS A 152 4.06 11.79 -4.94
CA LYS A 152 4.66 12.21 -6.23
C LYS A 152 6.10 11.74 -6.43
N ASP A 153 6.83 11.47 -5.35
CA ASP A 153 8.20 10.95 -5.45
C ASP A 153 8.19 9.47 -5.87
N MET A 154 7.09 8.73 -5.62
CA MET A 154 6.96 7.33 -6.02
C MET A 154 6.93 7.17 -7.55
N LEU A 155 6.16 7.98 -8.28
CA LEU A 155 6.14 7.99 -9.75
C LEU A 155 7.53 8.27 -10.36
N MET A 156 8.33 9.13 -9.71
CA MET A 156 9.69 9.43 -10.14
C MET A 156 10.64 8.24 -9.90
N ILE A 157 10.54 7.60 -8.72
CA ILE A 157 11.33 6.42 -8.36
C ILE A 157 11.01 5.24 -9.30
N LEU A 158 9.73 5.03 -9.63
CA LEU A 158 9.27 4.01 -10.59
C LEU A 158 9.81 4.27 -12.00
N ALA A 159 9.91 5.54 -12.42
CA ALA A 159 10.55 5.94 -13.67
C ALA A 159 12.10 5.84 -13.66
N GLY A 160 12.70 5.28 -12.60
CA GLY A 160 14.16 5.17 -12.44
C GLY A 160 14.85 6.52 -12.18
N LYS A 161 14.10 7.56 -11.80
CA LYS A 161 14.62 8.90 -11.52
C LYS A 161 14.69 9.13 -10.02
N ASP A 162 15.85 9.60 -9.57
CA ASP A 162 16.07 10.01 -8.19
C ASP A 162 15.39 11.38 -7.94
N PRO A 163 14.33 11.45 -7.10
CA PRO A 163 13.58 12.68 -6.87
C PRO A 163 14.44 13.75 -6.17
N VAL A 164 15.44 13.35 -5.38
CA VAL A 164 16.36 14.28 -4.70
C VAL A 164 17.27 14.97 -5.72
N LYS A 165 17.84 14.21 -6.67
CA LYS A 165 18.68 14.77 -7.75
C LYS A 165 17.90 15.68 -8.69
N MET A 166 16.63 15.37 -8.96
CA MET A 166 15.79 16.23 -9.80
C MET A 166 15.42 17.54 -9.12
N LYS A 167 15.03 17.51 -7.82
CA LYS A 167 14.72 18.72 -7.04
C LYS A 167 15.94 19.64 -6.93
N MET A 168 17.14 19.10 -6.75
CA MET A 168 18.38 19.89 -6.79
C MET A 168 18.65 20.52 -8.16
N LYS A 169 18.43 19.78 -9.26
CA LYS A 169 18.59 20.35 -10.61
C LYS A 169 17.60 21.48 -10.90
N THR A 170 16.34 21.32 -10.51
CA THR A 170 15.32 22.37 -10.74
C THR A 170 15.65 23.63 -9.95
N PHE A 171 16.08 23.49 -8.69
CA PHE A 171 16.52 24.62 -7.86
C PHE A 171 17.75 25.34 -8.42
N LEU A 172 18.73 24.60 -8.96
CA LEU A 172 19.93 25.19 -9.56
C LEU A 172 19.68 25.84 -10.93
N GLN A 173 18.65 25.41 -11.66
CA GLN A 173 18.26 25.96 -12.96
C GLN A 173 17.35 27.20 -12.88
N THR A 174 16.81 27.52 -11.70
CA THR A 174 15.99 28.72 -11.46
C THR A 174 16.76 29.91 -10.91
N ARG A 175 18.10 29.87 -10.97
CA ARG A 175 18.99 31.00 -10.66
C ARG A 175 19.71 31.51 -11.90
#